data_AF-C5L4T0-F1
#
_entry.id   AF-C5L4T0-F1
#
_cell.length_a   1.000
_cell.length_b   1.000
_cell.length_c   1.000
_cell.angle_alpha   90.00
_cell.angle_beta   90.00
_cell.angle_gamma   90.00
#
_symmetry.space_group_name_H-M   'P 1'
#
loop_
_entity.id
_entity.type
_entity.pdbx_description
1 polymer ?
#
loop_
_entity_poly.entity_id
_entity_poly.type
_entity_poly.pdbx_seq_one_letter_code
_entity_poly.pdbx_strand_id
1 'polypeptide(L)'
;MAFLELVVLEHYPLGTLPRPTIRATGGGAVKFASVIRERLDADIVKVDEMDSLVSGLSLLLNTDGSLFQYNIKHKRRQVIDTSAMEGVEGRGFFPFLLCNIGSGVSILKVEGPGKYQRVSGTSVGGGTVLGLGSLMFNAQSFEEIIELSRWGDARRSDLSVGDLMGTQPGSEHGMWSDDTLASSMGKLFVTDRPRTTAKEGNELPGNLCAGFTASEVGRPRPAREDLAQSLIQMVSYNIGYISYLVAKINKCRTIFCSGKYVNKHEPTMASISYAVEWYQQWGQPQEQNRQTDHIRPPPVEASEDGTCNATTMTLPIPLRSHDKSPTPALPPSSIGLGDPVEVLFLQHEGYVGAIGALIVDLSKTSRV
;
A
#
# COMPACT_ATOMS: atom_id res chain seq x y z
N MET A 1 -8.61 -15.00 -5.43
CA MET A 1 -9.48 -14.17 -6.30
C MET A 1 -8.65 -13.74 -7.52
N ALA A 2 -9.02 -14.15 -8.73
CA ALA A 2 -8.36 -13.69 -9.96
C ALA A 2 -9.10 -12.44 -10.45
N PHE A 3 -8.42 -11.31 -10.56
CA PHE A 3 -9.04 -10.00 -10.79
C PHE A 3 -8.95 -9.60 -12.26
N LEU A 4 -10.09 -9.15 -12.82
CA LEU A 4 -10.21 -8.52 -14.13
C LEU A 4 -10.10 -7.00 -13.93
N GLU A 5 -9.09 -6.36 -14.53
CA GLU A 5 -8.96 -4.89 -14.50
C GLU A 5 -9.62 -4.26 -15.74
N LEU A 6 -10.95 -4.16 -15.68
CA LEU A 6 -11.86 -3.42 -16.58
C LEU A 6 -11.80 -3.71 -18.10
N VAL A 7 -12.86 -3.30 -18.78
CA VAL A 7 -13.24 -3.59 -20.17
C VAL A 7 -13.35 -2.26 -20.90
N VAL A 8 -12.61 -2.05 -22.00
CA VAL A 8 -12.78 -0.87 -22.87
C VAL A 8 -13.34 -1.30 -24.22
N LEU A 9 -14.45 -0.67 -24.63
CA LEU A 9 -15.13 -0.90 -25.91
C LEU A 9 -14.65 0.12 -26.93
N GLU A 10 -14.03 -0.33 -28.03
CA GLU A 10 -13.84 0.51 -29.22
C GLU A 10 -15.09 0.44 -30.12
N HIS A 11 -15.60 1.59 -30.57
CA HIS A 11 -16.68 1.68 -31.57
C HIS A 11 -16.09 2.06 -32.93
N TYR A 12 -16.37 1.24 -33.95
CA TYR A 12 -16.03 1.52 -35.36
C TYR A 12 -17.26 2.04 -36.14
N PRO A 13 -17.07 2.88 -37.18
CA PRO A 13 -18.17 3.47 -37.95
C PRO A 13 -18.94 2.43 -38.79
N LEU A 14 -20.24 2.70 -38.99
CA LEU A 14 -21.25 1.78 -39.53
C LEU A 14 -20.93 1.23 -40.95
N GLY A 15 -21.07 -0.08 -41.11
CA GLY A 15 -21.09 -0.75 -42.42
C GLY A 15 -21.24 -2.27 -42.35
N THR A 16 -20.60 -2.90 -41.38
CA THR A 16 -20.83 -4.27 -40.86
C THR A 16 -20.17 -4.24 -39.49
N LEU A 17 -20.93 -4.04 -38.41
CA LEU A 17 -20.30 -3.79 -37.10
C LEU A 17 -19.46 -5.02 -36.70
N PRO A 18 -18.11 -4.92 -36.67
CA PRO A 18 -17.30 -5.98 -36.12
C PRO A 18 -17.70 -6.16 -34.64
N ARG A 19 -17.61 -7.40 -34.13
CA ARG A 19 -17.86 -7.65 -32.71
C ARG A 19 -17.05 -6.66 -31.86
N PRO A 20 -17.66 -6.02 -30.83
CA PRO A 20 -16.95 -5.09 -29.99
C PRO A 20 -15.70 -5.76 -29.42
N THR A 21 -14.55 -5.10 -29.54
CA THR A 21 -13.29 -5.64 -29.02
C THR A 21 -13.02 -5.06 -27.63
N ILE A 22 -12.76 -5.96 -26.68
CA ILE A 22 -12.45 -5.66 -25.29
C ILE A 22 -10.98 -5.92 -25.05
N ARG A 23 -10.24 -4.88 -24.67
CA ARG A 23 -8.87 -5.02 -24.19
C ARG A 23 -8.90 -5.32 -22.71
N ALA A 24 -8.29 -6.43 -22.31
CA ALA A 24 -8.29 -6.88 -20.92
C ALA A 24 -6.88 -7.28 -20.48
N THR A 25 -6.54 -6.94 -19.24
CA THR A 25 -5.24 -7.26 -18.63
C THR A 25 -5.42 -7.98 -17.28
N GLY A 26 -4.31 -8.45 -16.73
CA GLY A 26 -4.27 -9.19 -15.47
C GLY A 26 -4.77 -10.63 -15.57
N GLY A 27 -4.68 -11.36 -14.44
CA GLY A 27 -5.08 -12.77 -14.38
C GLY A 27 -6.55 -13.05 -14.73
N GLY A 28 -7.45 -12.08 -14.49
CA GLY A 28 -8.86 -12.17 -14.85
C GLY A 28 -9.12 -12.21 -16.36
N ALA A 29 -8.25 -11.58 -17.17
CA ALA A 29 -8.42 -11.55 -18.62
C ALA A 29 -8.40 -12.96 -19.23
N VAL A 30 -7.63 -13.88 -18.64
CA VAL A 30 -7.65 -15.30 -19.03
C VAL A 30 -8.87 -16.01 -18.44
N LYS A 31 -9.10 -15.85 -17.13
CA LYS A 31 -10.13 -16.61 -16.41
C LYS A 31 -11.54 -16.33 -16.92
N PHE A 32 -11.85 -15.09 -17.27
CA PHE A 32 -13.19 -14.65 -17.64
C PHE A 32 -13.37 -14.48 -19.15
N ALA A 33 -12.38 -14.84 -19.97
CA ALA A 33 -12.43 -14.68 -21.43
C ALA A 33 -13.66 -15.35 -22.04
N SER A 34 -13.97 -16.60 -21.67
CA SER A 34 -15.13 -17.32 -22.18
C SER A 34 -16.45 -16.65 -21.79
N VAL A 35 -16.59 -16.29 -20.52
CA VAL A 35 -17.79 -15.63 -19.98
C VAL A 35 -18.05 -14.29 -20.66
N ILE A 36 -16.99 -13.51 -20.92
CA ILE A 36 -17.08 -12.22 -21.62
C ILE A 36 -17.55 -12.44 -23.06
N ARG A 37 -16.93 -13.37 -23.79
CA ARG A 37 -17.34 -13.68 -25.18
C ARG A 37 -18.79 -14.14 -25.26
N GLU A 38 -19.21 -15.01 -24.35
CA GLU A 38 -20.56 -15.59 -24.35
C GLU A 38 -21.64 -14.56 -23.96
N ARG A 39 -21.39 -13.76 -22.91
CA ARG A 39 -22.43 -12.87 -22.37
C ARG A 39 -22.49 -11.50 -23.02
N LEU A 40 -21.38 -11.02 -23.59
CA LEU A 40 -21.29 -9.67 -24.16
C LEU A 40 -21.18 -9.67 -25.69
N ASP A 41 -21.15 -10.85 -26.33
CA ASP A 41 -20.92 -11.02 -27.78
C ASP A 41 -19.73 -10.19 -28.29
N ALA A 42 -18.66 -10.17 -27.49
CA ALA A 42 -17.50 -9.31 -27.67
C ALA A 42 -16.22 -10.15 -27.83
N ASP A 43 -15.31 -9.70 -28.69
CA ASP A 43 -13.96 -10.27 -28.79
C ASP A 43 -13.10 -9.76 -27.64
N ILE A 44 -12.21 -10.61 -27.11
CA ILE A 44 -11.29 -10.22 -26.03
C ILE A 44 -9.84 -10.30 -26.50
N VAL A 45 -9.13 -9.18 -26.37
CA VAL A 45 -7.70 -9.08 -26.62
C VAL A 45 -7.00 -9.00 -25.27
N LYS A 46 -6.20 -10.01 -24.98
CA LYS A 46 -5.39 -10.04 -23.77
C LYS A 46 -4.15 -9.17 -23.97
N VAL A 47 -3.92 -8.27 -23.03
CA VAL A 47 -2.70 -7.47 -22.92
C VAL A 47 -1.89 -7.98 -21.71
N ASP A 48 -0.57 -7.95 -21.80
CA ASP A 48 0.29 -8.33 -20.67
C ASP A 48 0.09 -7.38 -19.48
N GLU A 49 0.08 -7.93 -18.27
CA GLU A 49 -0.20 -7.19 -17.04
C GLU A 49 0.90 -6.17 -16.74
N MET A 50 2.17 -6.54 -16.92
CA MET A 50 3.28 -5.66 -16.62
C MET A 50 3.42 -4.58 -17.68
N ASP A 51 3.26 -4.92 -18.97
CA ASP A 51 3.25 -3.91 -20.04
C ASP A 51 2.15 -2.88 -19.79
N SER A 52 0.94 -3.34 -19.43
CA SER A 52 -0.18 -2.47 -19.11
C SER A 52 0.16 -1.54 -17.93
N LEU A 53 0.65 -2.10 -16.82
CA LEU A 53 1.00 -1.29 -15.65
C LEU A 53 2.06 -0.23 -15.96
N VAL A 54 3.12 -0.60 -16.67
CA VAL A 54 4.23 0.33 -16.99
C VAL A 54 3.78 1.39 -17.98
N SER A 55 3.03 1.04 -19.02
CA SER A 55 2.50 2.01 -19.98
C SER A 55 1.50 2.97 -19.34
N GLY A 56 0.55 2.45 -18.55
CA GLY A 56 -0.44 3.28 -17.86
C GLY A 56 0.21 4.23 -16.84
N LEU A 57 1.21 3.74 -16.10
CA LEU A 57 1.98 4.57 -15.18
C LEU A 57 2.69 5.69 -15.94
N SER A 58 3.38 5.35 -17.03
CA SER A 58 4.13 6.33 -17.84
C SER A 58 3.23 7.45 -18.37
N LEU A 59 1.98 7.14 -18.74
CA LEU A 59 1.01 8.17 -19.14
C LEU A 59 0.64 9.07 -17.95
N LEU A 60 0.32 8.48 -16.80
CA LEU A 60 -0.06 9.24 -15.60
C LEU A 60 1.08 10.11 -15.08
N LEU A 61 2.33 9.64 -15.15
CA LEU A 61 3.49 10.46 -14.76
C LEU A 61 3.64 11.75 -15.57
N ASN A 62 3.10 11.79 -16.79
CA ASN A 62 3.08 12.97 -17.65
C ASN A 62 1.76 13.75 -17.55
N THR A 63 0.89 13.43 -16.59
CA THR A 63 -0.39 14.11 -16.37
C THR A 63 -0.32 14.97 -15.11
N ASP A 64 -0.62 16.26 -15.24
CA ASP A 64 -0.56 17.22 -14.14
C ASP A 64 -1.50 16.87 -12.99
N GLY A 65 -1.02 17.04 -11.76
CA GLY A 65 -1.80 16.78 -10.55
C GLY A 65 -2.13 15.31 -10.29
N SER A 66 -1.60 14.38 -11.10
CA SER A 66 -1.79 12.94 -10.92
C SER A 66 -0.96 12.38 -9.76
N LEU A 67 0.12 13.06 -9.37
CA LEU A 67 1.13 12.59 -8.44
C LEU A 67 1.01 13.26 -7.09
N PHE A 68 1.15 12.49 -6.03
CA PHE A 68 1.21 13.02 -4.68
C PHE A 68 2.06 12.15 -3.77
N GLN A 69 2.55 12.77 -2.69
CA GLN A 69 3.21 12.12 -1.58
C GLN A 69 2.31 12.20 -0.35
N TYR A 70 2.38 11.21 0.55
CA TYR A 70 1.78 11.35 1.87
C TYR A 70 2.79 11.99 2.84
N ASN A 71 2.49 13.18 3.35
CA ASN A 71 3.33 13.86 4.32
C ASN A 71 2.98 13.38 5.73
N ILE A 72 3.88 12.63 6.36
CA ILE A 72 3.66 12.01 7.67
C ILE A 72 3.57 13.05 8.78
N LYS A 73 4.39 14.11 8.73
CA LYS A 73 4.41 15.18 9.74
C LYS A 73 3.09 15.96 9.77
N HIS A 74 2.57 16.30 8.60
CA HIS A 74 1.33 17.05 8.46
C HIS A 74 0.10 16.16 8.28
N LYS A 75 0.28 14.83 8.30
CA LYS A 75 -0.76 13.81 8.10
C LYS A 75 -1.69 14.11 6.91
N ARG A 76 -1.12 14.59 5.80
CA ARG A 76 -1.91 15.02 4.63
C ARG A 76 -1.24 14.65 3.32
N ARG A 77 -2.06 14.49 2.29
CA ARG A 77 -1.60 14.34 0.91
C ARG A 77 -1.02 15.66 0.41
N GLN A 78 0.13 15.59 -0.23
CA GLN A 78 0.83 16.71 -0.84
C GLN A 78 1.02 16.42 -2.32
N VAL A 79 0.35 17.19 -3.17
CA VAL A 79 0.47 17.07 -4.63
C VAL A 79 1.90 17.44 -5.04
N ILE A 80 2.49 16.63 -5.91
CA ILE A 80 3.80 16.91 -6.51
C ILE A 80 3.58 17.59 -7.84
N ASP A 81 4.17 18.76 -8.00
CA ASP A 81 4.10 19.53 -9.23
C ASP A 81 5.17 19.03 -10.21
N THR A 82 4.71 18.48 -11.33
CA THR A 82 5.54 17.95 -12.42
C THR A 82 5.75 18.95 -13.56
N SER A 83 5.19 20.16 -13.49
CA SER A 83 5.28 21.17 -14.56
C SER A 83 6.74 21.56 -14.89
N ALA A 84 7.64 21.49 -13.91
CA ALA A 84 9.08 21.71 -14.11
C ALA A 84 9.78 20.59 -14.92
N MET A 85 9.07 19.51 -15.27
CA MET A 85 9.57 18.37 -16.05
C MET A 85 9.09 18.39 -17.51
N GLU A 86 8.37 19.44 -17.94
CA GLU A 86 7.97 19.63 -19.33
C GLU A 86 9.18 19.50 -20.28
N GLY A 87 9.08 18.58 -21.25
CA GLY A 87 10.13 18.30 -22.23
C GLY A 87 11.08 17.14 -21.87
N VAL A 88 10.91 16.49 -20.71
CA VAL A 88 11.74 15.36 -20.27
C VAL A 88 10.86 14.14 -20.02
N GLU A 89 10.46 13.43 -21.09
CA GLU A 89 9.64 12.20 -21.04
C GLU A 89 10.12 11.21 -19.96
N GLY A 90 9.47 11.18 -18.80
CA GLY A 90 9.77 10.28 -17.68
C GLY A 90 11.22 10.29 -17.12
N ARG A 91 12.18 11.00 -17.73
CA ARG A 91 13.61 10.85 -17.41
C ARG A 91 13.99 11.34 -16.02
N GLY A 92 13.20 12.22 -15.40
CA GLY A 92 13.50 12.69 -14.06
C GLY A 92 13.21 11.67 -12.95
N PHE A 93 12.45 10.60 -13.22
CA PHE A 93 12.18 9.53 -12.25
C PHE A 93 12.96 8.24 -12.50
N PHE A 94 13.45 7.99 -13.71
CA PHE A 94 14.19 6.76 -13.99
C PHE A 94 15.57 6.75 -13.32
N PRO A 95 16.03 5.60 -12.78
CA PRO A 95 15.26 4.38 -12.56
C PRO A 95 14.38 4.47 -11.30
N PHE A 96 13.14 3.97 -11.38
CA PHE A 96 12.23 3.89 -10.24
C PHE A 96 11.75 2.45 -9.99
N LEU A 97 11.21 2.21 -8.80
CA LEU A 97 10.43 1.02 -8.52
C LEU A 97 8.93 1.30 -8.66
N LEU A 98 8.22 0.38 -9.32
CA LEU A 98 6.78 0.28 -9.25
C LEU A 98 6.42 -0.88 -8.32
N CYS A 99 5.84 -0.56 -7.17
CA CYS A 99 5.28 -1.49 -6.21
C CYS A 99 3.76 -1.59 -6.45
N ASN A 100 3.34 -2.58 -7.24
CA ASN A 100 1.93 -2.83 -7.52
C ASN A 100 1.34 -3.77 -6.46
N ILE A 101 0.38 -3.26 -5.67
CA ILE A 101 -0.17 -3.89 -4.49
C ILE A 101 -1.63 -4.32 -4.76
N GLY A 102 -1.79 -5.60 -5.07
CA GLY A 102 -3.08 -6.25 -5.30
C GLY A 102 -3.33 -7.36 -4.27
N SER A 103 -3.73 -8.55 -4.75
CA SER A 103 -3.86 -9.73 -3.88
C SER A 103 -2.53 -10.12 -3.22
N GLY A 104 -1.47 -10.12 -4.01
CA GLY A 104 -0.08 -10.09 -3.55
C GLY A 104 0.59 -8.79 -4.01
N VAL A 105 1.92 -8.76 -3.99
CA VAL A 105 2.70 -7.58 -4.37
C VAL A 105 3.70 -7.92 -5.47
N SER A 106 3.69 -7.11 -6.52
CA SER A 106 4.64 -7.16 -7.63
C SER A 106 5.57 -5.95 -7.56
N ILE A 107 6.89 -6.16 -7.49
CA ILE A 107 7.87 -5.07 -7.47
C ILE A 107 8.67 -5.10 -8.76
N LEU A 108 8.50 -4.05 -9.56
CA LEU A 108 9.10 -3.87 -10.87
C LEU A 108 10.14 -2.76 -10.79
N LYS A 109 11.34 -2.99 -11.34
CA LYS A 109 12.30 -1.93 -11.64
C LYS A 109 12.01 -1.43 -13.05
N VAL A 110 11.77 -0.14 -13.20
CA VAL A 110 11.56 0.50 -14.50
C VAL A 110 12.75 1.42 -14.77
N GLU A 111 13.48 1.13 -15.83
CA GLU A 111 14.69 1.84 -16.22
C GLU A 111 14.45 2.84 -17.36
N GLY A 112 13.31 2.72 -18.05
CA GLY A 112 12.90 3.59 -19.13
C GLY A 112 11.64 3.08 -19.81
N PRO A 113 11.14 3.80 -20.83
CA PRO A 113 9.99 3.38 -21.62
C PRO A 113 10.22 1.96 -22.20
N GLY A 114 9.31 1.03 -21.92
CA GLY A 114 9.40 -0.36 -22.37
C GLY A 114 10.57 -1.17 -21.80
N LYS A 115 11.37 -0.61 -20.87
CA LYS A 115 12.49 -1.29 -20.23
C LYS A 115 12.22 -1.46 -18.74
N TYR A 116 11.71 -2.63 -18.38
CA TYR A 116 11.40 -2.97 -17.01
C TYR A 116 11.66 -4.45 -16.71
N GLN A 117 11.81 -4.76 -15.43
CA GLN A 117 11.99 -6.13 -14.96
C GLN A 117 11.31 -6.30 -13.60
N ARG A 118 10.66 -7.44 -13.39
CA ARG A 118 10.20 -7.85 -12.06
C ARG A 118 11.41 -8.24 -11.21
N VAL A 119 11.73 -7.44 -10.21
CA VAL A 119 12.91 -7.61 -9.36
C VAL A 119 12.59 -8.27 -8.02
N SER A 120 11.34 -8.19 -7.57
CA SER A 120 10.90 -8.83 -6.32
C SER A 120 9.37 -8.94 -6.25
N GLY A 121 8.87 -9.46 -5.14
CA GLY A 121 7.46 -9.49 -4.78
C GLY A 121 7.23 -10.21 -3.45
N THR A 122 6.01 -10.14 -2.95
CA THR A 122 5.58 -10.88 -1.75
C THR A 122 4.15 -11.38 -1.90
N SER A 123 3.83 -12.53 -1.32
CA SER A 123 2.46 -13.02 -1.22
C SER A 123 1.65 -12.29 -0.14
N VAL A 124 2.31 -11.52 0.72
CA VAL A 124 1.70 -10.71 1.78
C VAL A 124 1.23 -9.38 1.20
N GLY A 125 -0.01 -9.35 0.72
CA GLY A 125 -0.65 -8.17 0.13
C GLY A 125 -2.10 -8.01 0.59
N GLY A 126 -2.93 -7.33 -0.21
CA GLY A 126 -4.34 -7.09 0.12
C GLY A 126 -5.16 -8.39 0.25
N GLY A 127 -4.78 -9.46 -0.43
CA GLY A 127 -5.40 -10.78 -0.28
C GLY A 127 -5.12 -11.40 1.09
N THR A 128 -3.99 -11.08 1.71
CA THR A 128 -3.69 -11.51 3.08
C THR A 128 -4.56 -10.75 4.09
N VAL A 129 -4.72 -9.43 3.92
CA VAL A 129 -5.64 -8.64 4.75
C VAL A 129 -7.06 -9.16 4.62
N LEU A 130 -7.56 -9.36 3.40
CA LEU A 130 -8.92 -9.87 3.19
C LEU A 130 -9.11 -11.28 3.74
N GLY A 131 -8.15 -12.18 3.53
CA GLY A 131 -8.21 -13.55 4.05
C GLY A 131 -8.24 -13.60 5.57
N LEU A 132 -7.32 -12.89 6.24
CA LEU A 132 -7.27 -12.82 7.69
C LEU A 132 -8.46 -12.04 8.26
N GLY A 133 -8.88 -10.94 7.66
CA GLY A 133 -10.04 -10.16 8.08
C GLY A 133 -11.35 -10.94 7.94
N SER A 134 -11.47 -11.79 6.92
CA SER A 134 -12.60 -12.72 6.80
C SER A 134 -12.62 -13.74 7.94
N LEU A 135 -11.47 -14.29 8.32
CA LEU A 135 -11.37 -15.23 9.45
C LEU A 135 -11.61 -14.57 10.81
N MET A 136 -11.05 -13.37 11.03
CA MET A 136 -11.05 -12.70 12.34
C MET A 136 -12.34 -11.91 12.60
N PHE A 137 -12.90 -11.29 11.56
CA PHE A 137 -13.99 -10.32 11.69
C PHE A 137 -15.23 -10.68 10.85
N ASN A 138 -15.19 -11.78 10.09
CA ASN A 138 -16.21 -12.13 9.10
C ASN A 138 -16.41 -11.06 8.01
N ALA A 139 -15.37 -10.26 7.74
CA ALA A 139 -15.39 -9.23 6.71
C ALA A 139 -15.51 -9.84 5.30
N GLN A 140 -16.30 -9.21 4.44
CA GLN A 140 -16.54 -9.63 3.06
C GLN A 140 -15.78 -8.78 2.03
N SER A 141 -15.29 -7.62 2.46
CA SER A 141 -14.61 -6.65 1.60
C SER A 141 -13.39 -6.04 2.29
N PHE A 142 -12.48 -5.49 1.50
CA PHE A 142 -11.32 -4.77 2.04
C PHE A 142 -11.75 -3.48 2.72
N GLU A 143 -12.76 -2.83 2.15
CA GLU A 143 -13.39 -1.61 2.63
C GLU A 143 -13.99 -1.78 4.03
N GLU A 144 -14.65 -2.91 4.32
CA GLU A 144 -15.13 -3.23 5.67
C GLU A 144 -13.99 -3.31 6.69
N ILE A 145 -12.84 -3.88 6.32
CA ILE A 145 -11.67 -4.00 7.21
C ILE A 145 -11.06 -2.62 7.44
N ILE A 146 -10.97 -1.79 6.40
CA ILE A 146 -10.50 -0.41 6.50
C ILE A 146 -11.42 0.37 7.44
N GLU A 147 -12.74 0.32 7.25
CA GLU A 147 -13.70 1.03 8.11
C GLU A 147 -13.63 0.55 9.56
N LEU A 148 -13.51 -0.76 9.79
CA LEU A 148 -13.32 -1.33 11.13
C LEU A 148 -12.04 -0.82 11.80
N SER A 149 -10.95 -0.67 11.03
CA SER A 149 -9.66 -0.22 11.56
C SER A 149 -9.60 1.23 11.99
N ARG A 150 -10.54 2.07 11.52
CA ARG A 150 -10.62 3.50 11.88
C ARG A 150 -10.91 3.73 13.34
N TRP A 151 -11.58 2.77 13.97
CA TRP A 151 -12.02 2.84 15.36
C TRP A 151 -11.08 2.08 16.31
N GLY A 152 -9.99 1.52 15.77
CA GLY A 152 -9.04 0.69 16.49
C GLY A 152 -7.88 1.46 17.09
N ASP A 153 -7.23 0.83 18.07
CA ASP A 153 -5.92 1.19 18.57
C ASP A 153 -5.00 -0.04 18.57
N ALA A 154 -4.17 -0.16 17.55
CA ALA A 154 -3.26 -1.28 17.34
C ALA A 154 -2.32 -1.49 18.54
N ARG A 155 -2.01 -0.45 19.33
CA ARG A 155 -1.16 -0.57 20.53
C ARG A 155 -1.76 -1.49 21.61
N ARG A 156 -3.06 -1.79 21.54
CA ARG A 156 -3.73 -2.71 22.45
C ARG A 156 -3.44 -4.18 22.10
N SER A 157 -3.20 -4.49 20.83
CA SER A 157 -2.83 -5.84 20.36
C SER A 157 -1.33 -6.00 20.06
N ASP A 158 -0.67 -4.93 19.66
CA ASP A 158 0.72 -4.93 19.22
C ASP A 158 1.68 -4.82 20.39
N LEU A 159 2.78 -5.57 20.31
CA LEU A 159 3.85 -5.56 21.29
C LEU A 159 4.92 -4.56 20.86
N SER A 160 5.21 -3.57 21.69
CA SER A 160 6.27 -2.58 21.44
C SER A 160 7.60 -2.98 22.08
N VAL A 161 8.69 -2.29 21.73
CA VAL A 161 9.99 -2.42 22.39
C VAL A 161 9.89 -2.05 23.87
N GLY A 162 9.12 -1.00 24.20
CA GLY A 162 8.86 -0.61 25.59
C GLY A 162 8.16 -1.70 26.40
N ASP A 163 7.23 -2.45 25.79
CA ASP A 163 6.58 -3.59 26.44
C ASP A 163 7.56 -4.74 26.77
N LEU A 164 8.63 -4.91 25.97
CA LEU A 164 9.64 -5.96 26.17
C LEU A 164 10.70 -5.58 27.21
N MET A 165 11.15 -4.33 27.18
CA MET A 165 12.35 -3.90 27.90
C MET A 165 12.02 -3.21 29.23
N GLY A 166 10.77 -2.79 29.42
CA GLY A 166 10.35 -1.96 30.55
C GLY A 166 10.89 -0.53 30.43
N THR A 167 10.13 0.44 30.94
CA THR A 167 10.52 1.86 30.91
C THR A 167 11.61 2.14 31.96
N GLN A 168 12.86 1.75 31.72
CA GLN A 168 13.98 2.15 32.58
C GLN A 168 14.64 3.42 32.07
N PRO A 169 14.52 4.56 32.80
CA PRO A 169 15.19 5.80 32.44
C PRO A 169 16.71 5.59 32.44
N GLY A 170 17.37 5.90 31.33
CA GLY A 170 18.83 5.83 31.24
C GLY A 170 19.42 4.45 30.97
N SER A 171 18.61 3.44 30.61
CA SER A 171 19.16 2.24 29.99
C SER A 171 19.75 2.62 28.61
N GLU A 172 20.98 2.17 28.30
CA GLU A 172 21.68 2.44 27.03
C GLU A 172 21.01 1.75 25.81
N HIS A 173 19.69 1.77 25.69
CA HIS A 173 18.97 1.25 24.52
C HIS A 173 18.75 2.32 23.45
N GLY A 174 19.61 3.35 23.41
CA GLY A 174 19.52 4.60 22.65
C GLY A 174 19.41 4.50 21.13
N MET A 175 19.03 3.34 20.61
CA MET A 175 18.69 3.07 19.23
C MET A 175 17.17 3.11 19.00
N TRP A 176 16.31 2.53 19.85
CA TRP A 176 14.85 2.36 19.57
C TRP A 176 13.95 3.12 20.55
N SER A 177 12.82 3.66 20.07
CA SER A 177 11.81 4.28 20.95
C SER A 177 10.93 3.22 21.62
N ASP A 178 10.40 3.53 22.81
CA ASP A 178 9.49 2.64 23.56
C ASP A 178 8.22 2.27 22.76
N ASP A 179 7.77 3.19 21.89
CA ASP A 179 6.61 3.00 21.00
C ASP A 179 6.94 2.18 19.74
N THR A 180 8.21 1.83 19.50
CA THR A 180 8.61 1.06 18.30
C THR A 180 7.92 -0.29 18.31
N LEU A 181 7.22 -0.62 17.23
CA LEU A 181 6.59 -1.92 17.04
C LEU A 181 7.64 -3.02 17.00
N ALA A 182 7.58 -3.94 17.96
CA ALA A 182 8.44 -5.14 18.00
C ALA A 182 7.75 -6.36 17.38
N SER A 183 6.45 -6.54 17.66
CA SER A 183 5.68 -7.66 17.12
C SER A 183 4.19 -7.31 16.94
N SER A 184 3.72 -7.35 15.69
CA SER A 184 2.30 -7.21 15.36
C SER A 184 1.48 -8.30 16.04
N MET A 185 0.38 -7.90 16.69
CA MET A 185 -0.50 -8.76 17.49
C MET A 185 0.21 -9.52 18.63
N GLY A 186 1.43 -9.11 19.02
CA GLY A 186 2.24 -9.85 19.98
C GLY A 186 1.65 -9.93 21.38
N LYS A 187 0.84 -8.96 21.80
CA LYS A 187 0.18 -8.97 23.12
C LYS A 187 -0.85 -10.09 23.27
N LEU A 188 -1.29 -10.70 22.16
CA LEU A 188 -2.25 -11.80 22.20
C LEU A 188 -1.66 -13.11 22.76
N PHE A 189 -0.34 -13.28 22.70
CA PHE A 189 0.34 -14.49 23.18
C PHE A 189 1.26 -14.23 24.38
N VAL A 190 1.64 -12.98 24.63
CA VAL A 190 2.44 -12.62 25.81
C VAL A 190 1.58 -12.78 27.05
N THR A 191 1.66 -13.95 27.67
CA THR A 191 1.20 -14.18 29.04
C THR A 191 2.23 -13.58 29.98
N ASP A 192 1.81 -12.71 30.91
CA ASP A 192 2.62 -12.33 32.07
C ASP A 192 2.84 -13.59 32.93
N ARG A 193 3.77 -14.46 32.54
CA ARG A 193 4.27 -15.48 33.46
C ARG A 193 5.24 -14.77 34.38
N PRO A 194 5.03 -14.73 35.71
CA PRO A 194 6.11 -14.41 36.62
C PRO A 194 7.26 -15.35 36.29
N ARG A 195 8.47 -14.80 36.22
CA ARG A 195 9.70 -15.48 35.86
C ARG A 195 10.10 -16.45 36.99
N THR A 196 9.31 -17.50 37.21
CA THR A 196 9.59 -18.58 38.16
C THR A 196 9.61 -19.91 37.42
N THR A 197 10.84 -20.37 37.17
CA THR A 197 11.26 -21.76 36.89
C THR A 197 10.33 -22.61 36.02
N ALA A 198 10.79 -22.84 34.78
CA ALA A 198 10.21 -23.75 33.80
C ALA A 198 9.77 -25.11 34.38
N LYS A 199 8.56 -25.53 34.02
CA LYS A 199 8.24 -26.94 33.73
C LYS A 199 7.61 -27.01 32.35
N GLU A 200 8.22 -27.84 31.52
CA GLU A 200 7.79 -28.18 30.16
C GLU A 200 6.47 -28.95 30.19
N GLY A 201 5.55 -28.58 29.32
CA GLY A 201 4.30 -29.27 29.06
C GLY A 201 3.89 -28.98 27.62
N ASN A 202 3.93 -30.03 26.81
CA ASN A 202 3.88 -30.01 25.36
C ASN A 202 2.43 -30.21 24.90
N GLU A 203 1.69 -29.14 24.62
CA GLU A 203 0.40 -29.22 23.91
C GLU A 203 0.23 -28.04 22.94
N LEU A 204 0.07 -28.36 21.66
CA LEU A 204 -0.33 -27.41 20.62
C LEU A 204 -1.85 -27.21 20.70
N PRO A 205 -2.38 -25.98 20.89
CA PRO A 205 -3.82 -25.79 20.96
C PRO A 205 -4.43 -25.85 19.55
N GLY A 206 -5.01 -27.01 19.23
CA GLY A 206 -5.89 -27.23 18.09
C GLY A 206 -7.25 -26.54 18.30
N ASN A 207 -7.30 -25.23 18.06
CA ASN A 207 -8.45 -24.46 17.58
C ASN A 207 -8.12 -22.97 17.77
N LEU A 208 -7.76 -22.30 16.65
CA LEU A 208 -7.27 -20.92 16.62
C LEU A 208 -8.23 -19.88 17.22
N CYS A 209 -9.50 -20.23 17.47
CA CYS A 209 -10.50 -19.34 18.07
C CYS A 209 -10.98 -19.74 19.47
N ALA A 210 -10.70 -20.97 19.96
CA ALA A 210 -11.29 -21.49 21.20
C ALA A 210 -10.34 -21.44 22.41
N GLY A 211 -9.02 -21.25 22.22
CA GLY A 211 -8.03 -21.21 23.29
C GLY A 211 -7.79 -19.83 23.93
N PHE A 212 -8.53 -18.79 23.54
CA PHE A 212 -8.39 -17.44 24.10
C PHE A 212 -9.21 -17.24 25.39
N THR A 213 -9.13 -18.17 26.34
CA THR A 213 -9.71 -17.95 27.67
C THR A 213 -8.82 -16.99 28.43
N ALA A 214 -9.30 -15.75 28.56
CA ALA A 214 -8.72 -14.73 29.41
C ALA A 214 -8.66 -15.20 30.87
N SER A 215 -7.45 -15.51 31.32
CA SER A 215 -6.94 -15.36 32.70
C SER A 215 -5.46 -15.69 32.59
N GLU A 216 -4.53 -14.79 32.90
CA GLU A 216 -4.16 -14.61 34.30
C GLU A 216 -3.64 -13.21 34.69
N VAL A 217 -3.70 -12.16 33.87
CA VAL A 217 -3.45 -10.79 34.37
C VAL A 217 -4.30 -9.77 33.63
N GLY A 218 -5.40 -9.31 34.26
CA GLY A 218 -6.06 -7.99 34.20
C GLY A 218 -6.20 -7.16 32.91
N ARG A 219 -5.70 -7.58 31.74
CA ARG A 219 -5.74 -6.83 30.49
C ARG A 219 -7.00 -7.21 29.71
N PRO A 220 -7.86 -6.24 29.36
CA PRO A 220 -9.02 -6.52 28.52
C PRO A 220 -8.55 -7.03 27.15
N ARG A 221 -9.28 -8.01 26.60
CA ARG A 221 -9.01 -8.51 25.25
C ARG A 221 -9.12 -7.37 24.23
N PRO A 222 -8.19 -7.25 23.27
CA PRO A 222 -8.30 -6.22 22.23
C PRO A 222 -9.62 -6.34 21.46
N ALA A 223 -10.18 -5.19 21.11
CA ALA A 223 -11.39 -5.11 20.30
C ALA A 223 -11.10 -5.57 18.85
N ARG A 224 -12.16 -5.84 18.07
CA ARG A 224 -11.99 -6.26 16.67
C ARG A 224 -11.38 -5.15 15.84
N GLU A 225 -11.72 -3.92 16.17
CA GLU A 225 -11.21 -2.67 15.62
C GLU A 225 -9.70 -2.55 15.83
N ASP A 226 -9.21 -2.82 17.05
CA ASP A 226 -7.78 -2.83 17.40
C ASP A 226 -7.00 -3.82 16.51
N LEU A 227 -7.56 -5.03 16.36
CA LEU A 227 -6.98 -6.09 15.54
C LEU A 227 -7.02 -5.74 14.04
N ALA A 228 -8.07 -5.08 13.56
CA ALA A 228 -8.18 -4.64 12.17
C ALA A 228 -7.12 -3.58 11.83
N GLN A 229 -6.89 -2.64 12.76
CA GLN A 229 -5.83 -1.65 12.60
C GLN A 229 -4.43 -2.28 12.62
N SER A 230 -4.17 -3.17 13.57
CA SER A 230 -2.92 -3.95 13.62
C SER A 230 -2.69 -4.74 12.33
N LEU A 231 -3.73 -5.36 11.77
CA LEU A 231 -3.65 -6.12 10.52
C LEU A 231 -3.24 -5.25 9.32
N ILE A 232 -3.86 -4.08 9.14
CA ILE A 232 -3.53 -3.15 8.06
C ILE A 232 -2.12 -2.58 8.23
N GLN A 233 -1.74 -2.21 9.46
CA GLN A 233 -0.38 -1.72 9.75
C GLN A 233 0.66 -2.81 9.49
N MET A 234 0.43 -4.03 9.99
CA MET A 234 1.33 -5.17 9.77
C MET A 234 1.63 -5.39 8.28
N VAL A 235 0.59 -5.49 7.45
CA VAL A 235 0.78 -5.71 6.01
C VAL A 235 1.44 -4.51 5.34
N SER A 236 0.98 -3.29 5.64
CA SER A 236 1.53 -2.06 5.04
C SER A 236 2.99 -1.81 5.41
N TYR A 237 3.38 -2.08 6.67
CA TYR A 237 4.76 -1.94 7.13
C TYR A 237 5.69 -2.97 6.49
N ASN A 238 5.22 -4.22 6.32
CA ASN A 238 5.98 -5.24 5.60
C ASN A 238 6.17 -4.86 4.12
N ILE A 239 5.14 -4.32 3.47
CA ILE A 239 5.24 -3.84 2.09
C ILE A 239 6.24 -2.68 1.99
N GLY A 240 6.15 -1.69 2.89
CA GLY A 240 7.07 -0.56 2.93
C GLY A 240 8.52 -1.02 3.15
N TYR A 241 8.76 -1.92 4.10
CA TYR A 241 10.09 -2.46 4.39
C TYR A 241 10.70 -3.19 3.19
N ILE A 242 9.97 -4.13 2.59
CA ILE A 242 10.45 -4.89 1.42
C ILE A 242 10.71 -3.93 0.24
N SER A 243 9.80 -2.97 0.01
CA SER A 243 9.95 -2.00 -1.08
C SER A 243 11.18 -1.12 -0.88
N TYR A 244 11.45 -0.69 0.36
CA TYR A 244 12.65 0.05 0.73
C TYR A 244 13.93 -0.75 0.45
N LEU A 245 14.02 -1.99 0.93
CA LEU A 245 15.19 -2.85 0.70
C LEU A 245 15.45 -3.07 -0.79
N VAL A 246 14.40 -3.40 -1.55
CA VAL A 246 14.49 -3.62 -2.99
C VAL A 246 14.90 -2.33 -3.71
N ALA A 247 14.44 -1.16 -3.26
CA ALA A 247 14.84 0.14 -3.81
C ALA A 247 16.34 0.39 -3.62
N LYS A 248 16.85 0.15 -2.40
CA LYS A 248 18.28 0.30 -2.10
C LYS A 248 19.14 -0.66 -2.92
N ILE A 249 18.75 -1.94 -3.02
CA ILE A 249 19.47 -2.95 -3.82
C ILE A 249 19.52 -2.55 -5.30
N ASN A 250 18.41 -2.02 -5.84
CA ASN A 250 18.29 -1.66 -7.25
C ASN A 250 18.70 -0.20 -7.56
N LYS A 251 19.17 0.55 -6.55
CA LYS A 251 19.58 1.96 -6.65
C LYS A 251 18.47 2.87 -7.21
N CYS A 252 17.23 2.64 -6.78
CA CYS A 252 16.07 3.46 -7.14
C CYS A 252 15.75 4.46 -6.03
N ARG A 253 15.53 5.73 -6.40
CA ARG A 253 15.22 6.81 -5.44
C ARG A 253 13.74 6.87 -5.13
N THR A 254 12.93 6.47 -6.10
CA THR A 254 11.49 6.64 -6.07
C THR A 254 10.81 5.29 -6.12
N ILE A 255 9.85 5.09 -5.23
CA ILE A 255 8.92 3.96 -5.20
C ILE A 255 7.54 4.52 -5.54
N PHE A 256 6.99 4.11 -6.67
CA PHE A 256 5.59 4.33 -7.01
C PHE A 256 4.75 3.19 -6.44
N CYS A 257 3.85 3.51 -5.52
CA CYS A 257 2.84 2.57 -5.05
C CYS A 257 1.61 2.66 -5.94
N SER A 258 1.12 1.50 -6.38
CA SER A 258 -0.09 1.37 -7.21
C SER A 258 -0.91 0.17 -6.75
N GLY A 259 -2.12 0.03 -7.30
CA GLY A 259 -3.00 -1.10 -7.04
C GLY A 259 -4.12 -0.78 -6.06
N LYS A 260 -5.09 -1.70 -5.99
CA LYS A 260 -6.33 -1.48 -5.23
C LYS A 260 -6.13 -1.37 -3.72
N TYR A 261 -5.05 -1.92 -3.18
CA TYR A 261 -4.77 -1.88 -1.74
C TYR A 261 -4.56 -0.44 -1.22
N VAL A 262 -3.95 0.42 -2.04
CA VAL A 262 -3.72 1.83 -1.71
C VAL A 262 -4.84 2.75 -2.19
N ASN A 263 -5.62 2.34 -3.19
CA ASN A 263 -6.68 3.13 -3.84
C ASN A 263 -7.60 3.88 -2.85
N LYS A 264 -7.39 5.20 -2.72
CA LYS A 264 -8.16 6.10 -1.82
C LYS A 264 -8.10 5.75 -0.32
N HIS A 265 -7.16 4.91 0.09
CA HIS A 265 -7.00 4.50 1.49
C HIS A 265 -5.79 5.21 2.11
N GLU A 266 -6.02 6.44 2.58
CA GLU A 266 -4.97 7.26 3.21
C GLU A 266 -4.25 6.58 4.38
N PRO A 267 -4.90 5.82 5.28
CA PRO A 267 -4.20 5.11 6.36
C PRO A 267 -3.17 4.11 5.85
N THR A 268 -3.47 3.43 4.74
CA THR A 268 -2.57 2.49 4.07
C THR A 268 -1.38 3.23 3.47
N MET A 269 -1.63 4.32 2.75
CA MET A 269 -0.57 5.17 2.18
C MET A 269 0.35 5.70 3.27
N ALA A 270 -0.23 6.24 4.34
CA ALA A 270 0.48 6.76 5.50
C ALA A 270 1.36 5.69 6.13
N SER A 271 0.85 4.46 6.28
CA SER A 271 1.60 3.34 6.86
C SER A 271 2.78 2.90 5.98
N ILE A 272 2.59 2.83 4.66
CA ILE A 272 3.67 2.49 3.71
C ILE A 272 4.74 3.58 3.73
N SER A 273 4.35 4.86 3.61
CA SER A 273 5.27 5.99 3.67
C SER A 273 6.03 6.01 5.00
N TYR A 274 5.33 5.79 6.12
CA TYR A 274 5.94 5.76 7.45
C TYR A 274 6.99 4.66 7.55
N ALA A 275 6.69 3.45 7.07
CA ALA A 275 7.65 2.36 7.09
C ALA A 275 8.91 2.69 6.28
N VAL A 276 8.79 3.27 5.09
CA VAL A 276 9.97 3.66 4.30
C VAL A 276 10.77 4.77 4.99
N GLU A 277 10.11 5.82 5.49
CA GLU A 277 10.78 6.91 6.22
C GLU A 277 11.42 6.44 7.53
N TRP A 278 10.81 5.45 8.19
CA TRP A 278 11.38 4.82 9.38
C TRP A 278 12.65 4.05 9.02
N TYR A 279 12.59 3.11 8.07
CA TYR A 279 13.72 2.25 7.74
C TYR A 279 14.92 2.99 7.13
N GLN A 280 14.69 4.09 6.41
CA GLN A 280 15.78 4.88 5.83
C GLN A 280 16.65 5.60 6.87
N GLN A 281 16.10 5.96 8.04
CA GLN A 281 16.86 6.61 9.12
C GLN A 281 17.98 5.70 9.67
N TRP A 282 17.79 4.39 9.57
CA TRP A 282 18.76 3.38 10.04
C TRP A 282 19.89 3.09 9.05
N GLY A 283 19.71 3.47 7.78
CA GLY A 283 20.73 3.32 6.75
C GLY A 283 21.76 4.47 6.72
N GLN A 284 21.59 5.50 7.54
CA GLN A 284 22.43 6.71 7.60
C GLN A 284 23.56 6.55 8.65
N PRO A 285 24.78 7.08 8.42
CA PRO A 285 25.83 7.12 9.43
C PRO A 285 25.39 7.88 10.71
N GLN A 286 25.70 7.32 11.89
CA GLN A 286 25.11 7.72 13.19
C GLN A 286 25.47 9.13 13.73
N GLU A 287 26.21 9.97 13.02
CA GLU A 287 26.69 11.27 13.58
C GLU A 287 25.61 12.37 13.70
N GLN A 288 24.39 12.16 13.18
CA GLN A 288 23.31 13.17 13.20
C GLN A 288 22.05 12.75 13.98
N ASN A 289 22.01 11.58 14.61
CA ASN A 289 20.80 11.03 15.24
C ASN A 289 20.45 11.61 16.63
N ARG A 290 21.07 12.72 17.07
CA ARG A 290 20.78 13.33 18.39
C ARG A 290 19.57 14.26 18.43
N GLN A 291 18.92 14.53 17.30
CA GLN A 291 17.69 15.32 17.21
C GLN A 291 16.69 14.61 16.28
N THR A 292 16.17 13.46 16.68
CA THR A 292 15.01 12.87 16.01
C THR A 292 13.76 13.26 16.80
N ASP A 293 12.99 14.21 16.27
CA ASP A 293 11.58 14.33 16.65
C ASP A 293 10.94 12.97 16.36
N HIS A 294 10.52 12.28 17.42
CA HIS A 294 10.01 10.91 17.32
C HIS A 294 8.84 10.85 16.32
N ILE A 295 9.10 10.29 15.13
CA ILE A 295 8.04 10.04 14.15
C ILE A 295 7.19 8.91 14.71
N ARG A 296 6.04 9.29 15.28
CA ARG A 296 5.04 8.33 15.75
C ARG A 296 4.32 7.73 14.55
N PRO A 297 3.98 6.42 14.60
CA PRO A 297 3.09 5.85 13.60
C PRO A 297 1.78 6.64 13.59
N PRO A 298 1.27 7.03 12.41
CA PRO A 298 0.05 7.82 12.34
C PRO A 298 -1.12 7.02 12.95
N PRO A 299 -1.86 7.58 13.92
CA PRO A 299 -3.12 6.96 14.34
C PRO A 299 -4.10 6.97 13.16
N VAL A 300 -4.87 5.90 12.98
CA VAL A 300 -6.03 5.96 12.08
C VAL A 300 -7.09 6.74 12.84
N GLU A 301 -7.34 7.99 12.45
CA GLU A 301 -8.35 8.81 13.12
C GLU A 301 -9.75 8.31 12.74
N ALA A 302 -10.50 7.91 13.76
CA ALA A 302 -11.95 7.92 13.76
C ALA A 302 -12.42 9.33 13.35
N SER A 303 -13.18 9.43 12.27
CA SER A 303 -13.77 10.72 11.88
C SER A 303 -14.77 11.13 12.97
N GLU A 304 -14.48 12.24 13.65
CA GLU A 304 -15.45 12.96 14.47
C GLU A 304 -16.51 13.58 13.57
N ASP A 305 -17.48 12.79 13.11
CA ASP A 305 -18.74 13.28 12.55
C ASP A 305 -19.85 12.27 12.86
N GLY A 306 -20.19 12.22 14.16
CA GLY A 306 -21.43 11.62 14.60
C GLY A 306 -22.60 12.54 14.28
N THR A 307 -23.24 12.34 13.13
CA THR A 307 -24.70 12.49 12.98
C THR A 307 -25.14 11.88 11.65
N CYS A 308 -25.91 10.80 11.73
CA CYS A 308 -26.65 10.25 10.61
C CYS A 308 -27.77 11.23 10.23
N ASN A 309 -27.82 11.69 8.98
CA ASN A 309 -29.06 12.07 8.31
C ASN A 309 -28.95 11.74 6.82
N ALA A 310 -29.81 10.82 6.38
CA ALA A 310 -29.97 10.47 4.98
C ALA A 310 -30.69 11.59 4.23
N THR A 311 -29.97 12.34 3.40
CA THR A 311 -30.60 13.08 2.29
C THR A 311 -29.60 13.28 1.16
N THR A 312 -30.03 12.94 -0.05
CA THR A 312 -29.38 13.19 -1.34
C THR A 312 -28.75 14.58 -1.40
N MET A 313 -27.43 14.68 -1.56
CA MET A 313 -26.76 15.91 -1.99
C MET A 313 -25.60 15.64 -2.94
N THR A 314 -25.79 16.10 -4.18
CA THR A 314 -24.75 16.51 -5.12
C THR A 314 -23.73 17.40 -4.43
N LEU A 315 -22.46 17.00 -4.41
CA LEU A 315 -21.36 17.83 -3.90
C LEU A 315 -20.98 18.90 -4.94
N PRO A 316 -20.96 20.20 -4.59
CA PRO A 316 -20.28 21.21 -5.37
C PRO A 316 -18.77 21.16 -5.13
N ILE A 317 -18.00 21.34 -6.19
CA ILE A 317 -16.53 21.52 -6.18
C ILE A 317 -16.21 22.84 -5.46
N PRO A 318 -15.46 22.85 -4.33
CA PRO A 318 -14.95 24.09 -3.77
C PRO A 318 -13.69 24.50 -4.54
N LEU A 319 -13.72 25.70 -5.13
CA LEU A 319 -12.55 26.37 -5.66
C LEU A 319 -11.54 26.65 -4.53
N ARG A 320 -10.28 26.26 -4.78
CA ARG A 320 -9.08 26.43 -3.95
C ARG A 320 -9.00 27.82 -3.28
N SER A 321 -8.80 27.84 -1.96
CA SER A 321 -7.99 28.88 -1.32
C SER A 321 -6.52 28.44 -1.36
N HIS A 322 -5.64 29.35 -1.78
CA HIS A 322 -4.21 29.10 -1.90
C HIS A 322 -3.55 28.98 -0.51
N ASP A 323 -3.26 27.75 -0.07
CA ASP A 323 -2.29 27.49 0.99
C ASP A 323 -0.87 27.72 0.43
N LYS A 324 -0.11 28.65 1.02
CA LYS A 324 1.23 29.08 0.56
C LYS A 324 2.35 28.21 1.18
N SER A 325 2.13 26.91 1.36
CA SER A 325 3.23 26.00 1.70
C SER A 325 4.11 25.77 0.46
N PRO A 326 5.44 25.86 0.53
CA PRO A 326 6.31 25.60 -0.61
C PRO A 326 6.08 24.18 -1.16
N THR A 327 5.85 24.07 -2.46
CA THR A 327 5.78 22.79 -3.17
C THR A 327 7.15 22.11 -3.08
N PRO A 328 7.24 20.81 -2.75
CA PRO A 328 8.53 20.12 -2.66
C PRO A 328 9.22 20.13 -4.02
N ALA A 329 10.51 20.49 -4.05
CA ALA A 329 11.32 20.44 -5.25
C ALA A 329 11.64 18.98 -5.64
N LEU A 330 11.74 18.73 -6.95
CA LEU A 330 12.08 17.43 -7.50
C LEU A 330 13.50 16.99 -7.08
N PRO A 331 13.71 15.72 -6.72
CA PRO A 331 15.05 15.26 -6.34
C PRO A 331 15.82 14.59 -7.49
N PRO A 332 17.17 14.62 -7.45
CA PRO A 332 18.05 14.26 -8.58
C PRO A 332 17.98 12.77 -9.00
N SER A 333 18.44 12.48 -10.22
CA SER A 333 18.19 11.24 -10.98
C SER A 333 19.17 10.08 -10.74
N SER A 334 20.25 10.26 -9.97
CA SER A 334 21.22 9.19 -9.67
C SER A 334 21.67 9.23 -8.22
N ILE A 335 21.75 8.06 -7.59
CA ILE A 335 22.00 7.92 -6.15
C ILE A 335 23.40 7.39 -5.82
N GLY A 336 24.02 7.99 -4.81
CA GLY A 336 25.05 7.36 -3.96
C GLY A 336 24.40 6.71 -2.71
N LEU A 337 25.01 5.70 -2.10
CA LEU A 337 24.37 4.83 -1.08
C LEU A 337 23.60 5.55 0.09
N GLY A 338 23.83 6.84 0.34
CA GLY A 338 23.18 7.65 1.38
C GLY A 338 21.90 8.43 0.99
N ASP A 339 21.48 8.48 -0.28
CA ASP A 339 20.32 9.32 -0.64
C ASP A 339 18.98 8.71 -0.13
N PRO A 340 18.02 9.57 0.26
CA PRO A 340 16.71 9.13 0.77
C PRO A 340 15.85 8.50 -0.34
N VAL A 341 14.98 7.57 0.07
CA VAL A 341 14.04 6.90 -0.81
C VAL A 341 12.66 7.52 -0.62
N GLU A 342 12.03 7.93 -1.70
CA GLU A 342 10.71 8.56 -1.68
C GLU A 342 9.62 7.59 -2.10
N VAL A 343 8.46 7.70 -1.45
CA VAL A 343 7.24 6.97 -1.80
C VAL A 343 6.26 7.95 -2.43
N LEU A 344 5.84 7.66 -3.66
CA LEU A 344 4.87 8.43 -4.42
C LEU A 344 3.65 7.57 -4.75
N PHE A 345 2.49 8.22 -4.80
CA PHE A 345 1.20 7.64 -5.12
C PHE A 345 0.56 8.37 -6.31
N LEU A 346 -0.46 7.75 -6.89
CA LEU A 346 -1.17 8.28 -8.05
C LEU A 346 -2.64 8.50 -7.71
N GLN A 347 -3.20 9.61 -8.17
CA GLN A 347 -4.63 9.91 -8.03
C GLN A 347 -5.53 8.82 -8.65
N HIS A 348 -5.01 8.11 -9.66
CA HIS A 348 -5.69 7.04 -10.39
C HIS A 348 -5.00 5.67 -10.23
N GLU A 349 -4.35 5.44 -9.10
CA GLU A 349 -3.54 4.24 -8.81
C GLU A 349 -4.24 2.90 -8.99
N GLY A 350 -5.58 2.84 -8.83
CA GLY A 350 -6.38 1.63 -9.02
C GLY A 350 -6.74 1.31 -10.48
N TYR A 351 -6.41 2.19 -11.43
CA TYR A 351 -6.79 2.07 -12.84
C TYR A 351 -5.58 1.99 -13.79
N VAL A 352 -4.35 1.97 -13.24
CA VAL A 352 -3.12 2.03 -14.02
C VAL A 352 -3.05 0.91 -15.07
N GLY A 353 -3.37 -0.33 -14.69
CA GLY A 353 -3.39 -1.45 -15.63
C GLY A 353 -4.46 -1.30 -16.72
N ALA A 354 -5.67 -0.84 -16.37
CA ALA A 354 -6.73 -0.60 -17.35
C ALA A 354 -6.37 0.51 -18.36
N ILE A 355 -5.81 1.62 -17.87
CA ILE A 355 -5.32 2.72 -18.71
C ILE A 355 -4.21 2.22 -19.65
N GLY A 356 -3.29 1.44 -19.12
CA GLY A 356 -2.25 0.79 -19.90
C GLY A 356 -2.78 -0.13 -20.98
N ALA A 357 -3.71 -1.01 -20.63
CA ALA A 357 -4.32 -1.94 -21.56
C ALA A 357 -5.01 -1.23 -22.73
N LEU A 358 -5.48 0.01 -22.54
CA LEU A 358 -6.06 0.84 -23.60
C LEU A 358 -5.01 1.40 -24.57
N ILE A 359 -3.82 1.76 -24.08
CA ILE A 359 -2.81 2.50 -24.86
C ILE A 359 -1.64 1.65 -25.36
N VAL A 360 -1.46 0.43 -24.85
CA VAL A 360 -0.39 -0.48 -25.32
C VAL A 360 -0.56 -0.76 -26.81
N ASP A 361 0.53 -0.77 -27.57
CA ASP A 361 0.52 -1.05 -29.00
C ASP A 361 0.05 -2.50 -29.30
N LEU A 362 -0.91 -2.63 -30.23
CA LEU A 362 -1.48 -3.91 -30.64
C LEU A 362 -0.48 -4.82 -31.37
N SER A 363 0.61 -4.26 -31.92
CA SER A 363 1.66 -5.04 -32.61
C SER A 363 2.32 -6.10 -31.72
N LYS A 364 2.23 -5.96 -30.39
CA LYS A 364 2.76 -6.90 -29.38
C LYS A 364 1.70 -7.81 -28.75
N THR A 365 0.44 -7.72 -29.18
CA THR A 365 -0.68 -8.41 -28.52
C THR A 365 -1.10 -9.68 -29.25
N SER A 366 -1.60 -10.67 -28.51
CA SER A 366 -2.12 -11.93 -29.05
C SER A 366 -3.63 -12.03 -28.82
N ARG A 367 -4.36 -12.49 -29.84
CA ARG A 367 -5.78 -12.83 -29.69
C ARG A 367 -5.86 -14.17 -28.94
N VAL A 368 -6.68 -14.19 -27.89
CA VAL A 368 -6.95 -15.39 -27.07
C VAL A 368 -8.23 -16.04 -27.56
#